data_AF-A0A9D6CP09-F1
#
_entry.id   AF-A0A9D6CP09-F1
#
_cell.length_a   1.000
_cell.length_b   1.000
_cell.length_c   1.000
_cell.angle_alpha   90.00
_cell.angle_beta   90.00
_cell.angle_gamma   90.00
#
_symmetry.space_group_name_H-M   'P 1'
#
loop_
_entity.id
_entity.type
_entity.pdbx_description
1 polymer ?
#
loop_
_entity_poly.entity_id
_entity_poly.type
_entity_poly.pdbx_seq_one_letter_code
_entity_poly.pdbx_strand_id
1 'polypeptide(L)'
;MACRKRSTGRSAAVSRLVRSRRAPGAGQECPALPRETAGFTLLEVIVATALMGIAVVGLLSLVSQSLGNAARVRQYDRAAMQAKTQMDALLTMEPLPVGERLGGEFDGTSGWEALIEPWEVPGGAQVGASMLVRVALTVWWRADGQRKTVTMDGYRRVRIRER
;
A
#
# COMPACT_ATOMS: atom_id res chain seq x y z
N MET A 1 35.97 31.75 58.86
CA MET A 1 35.44 32.34 57.61
C MET A 1 33.94 32.11 57.59
N ALA A 2 33.15 33.02 58.18
CA ALA A 2 32.57 34.20 57.52
C ALA A 2 31.49 33.79 56.49
N CYS A 3 30.20 33.90 56.84
CA CYS A 3 29.34 35.08 56.61
C CYS A 3 28.90 35.16 55.13
N ARG A 4 27.64 35.38 54.73
CA ARG A 4 26.45 35.90 55.43
C ARG A 4 25.26 35.83 54.45
N LYS A 5 24.11 35.39 54.97
CA LYS A 5 22.76 35.56 54.43
C LYS A 5 22.39 37.04 54.17
N ARG A 6 21.51 37.29 53.20
CA ARG A 6 20.47 38.33 53.23
C ARG A 6 19.34 37.85 52.32
N SER A 7 18.17 37.39 52.80
CA SER A 7 17.13 38.00 53.65
C SER A 7 16.47 39.23 53.03
N THR A 8 15.17 39.11 52.73
CA THR A 8 14.08 40.08 52.99
C THR A 8 12.88 39.53 52.23
N GLY A 9 11.89 38.91 52.88
CA GLY A 9 10.87 39.56 53.70
C GLY A 9 9.54 39.38 52.95
N ARG A 10 8.35 39.30 53.55
CA ARG A 10 7.92 39.49 54.93
C ARG A 10 6.43 39.09 54.95
N SER A 11 6.05 38.29 55.94
CA SER A 11 4.81 38.38 56.73
C SER A 11 3.53 38.92 56.06
N ALA A 12 2.46 38.12 56.08
CA ALA A 12 1.38 38.35 57.06
C ALA A 12 0.35 37.23 56.98
N ALA A 13 0.25 36.47 58.06
CA ALA A 13 -0.94 35.71 58.39
C ALA A 13 -2.08 36.69 58.70
N VAL A 14 -3.26 36.50 58.10
CA VAL A 14 -4.52 36.95 58.70
C VAL A 14 -5.56 35.88 58.45
N SER A 15 -5.63 34.95 59.38
CA SER A 15 -6.86 34.28 59.75
C SER A 15 -7.83 35.32 60.31
N ARG A 16 -9.06 35.39 59.77
CA ARG A 16 -10.25 35.79 60.54
C ARG A 16 -11.56 35.48 59.79
N LEU A 17 -12.34 34.64 60.46
CA LEU A 17 -13.78 34.76 60.70
C LEU A 17 -14.74 34.70 59.49
N VAL A 18 -15.38 33.53 59.40
CA VAL A 18 -16.84 33.36 59.48
C VAL A 18 -17.66 34.60 59.11
N ARG A 19 -18.36 34.52 57.98
CA ARG A 19 -19.71 35.08 57.90
C ARG A 19 -20.59 34.24 56.98
N SER A 20 -21.27 33.29 57.62
CA SER A 20 -22.57 32.79 57.17
C SER A 20 -23.48 33.98 56.83
N ARG A 21 -23.86 34.09 55.56
CA ARG A 21 -25.04 34.85 55.15
C ARG A 21 -26.08 33.85 54.69
N ARG A 22 -27.00 33.56 55.59
CA ARG A 22 -28.31 33.00 55.30
C ARG A 22 -29.10 34.11 54.59
N ALA A 23 -29.43 33.92 53.31
CA ALA A 23 -30.43 34.74 52.63
C ALA A 23 -31.79 34.04 52.74
N PRO A 24 -32.87 34.76 53.11
CA PRO A 24 -34.21 34.22 53.23
C PRO A 24 -34.88 34.08 51.86
N GLY A 25 -35.85 33.17 51.79
CA GLY A 25 -36.53 32.78 50.55
C GLY A 25 -37.12 33.92 49.74
N ALA A 26 -36.91 33.84 48.44
CA ALA A 26 -37.78 34.37 47.42
C ALA A 26 -37.82 33.30 46.31
N GLY A 27 -39.02 32.80 46.01
CA GLY A 27 -39.26 31.77 45.01
C GLY A 27 -38.85 32.26 43.62
N GLN A 28 -37.62 31.93 43.22
CA GLN A 28 -37.24 32.00 41.82
C GLN A 28 -37.67 30.69 41.18
N GLU A 29 -38.88 30.74 40.62
CA GLU A 29 -39.33 29.83 39.60
C GLU A 29 -38.29 29.89 38.46
N CYS A 30 -37.42 28.88 38.37
CA CYS A 30 -36.62 28.68 37.17
C CYS A 30 -37.61 28.60 36.01
N PRO A 31 -37.50 29.45 34.97
CA PRO A 31 -38.29 29.23 33.77
C PRO A 31 -37.87 27.86 33.23
N ALA A 32 -38.76 26.88 33.38
CA ALA A 32 -38.65 25.62 32.67
C ALA A 32 -38.65 26.00 31.19
N LEU A 33 -37.48 25.97 30.57
CA LEU A 33 -37.34 26.16 29.14
C LEU A 33 -38.40 25.27 28.47
N PRO A 34 -39.21 25.80 27.53
CA PRO A 34 -40.20 25.00 26.85
C PRO A 34 -39.55 23.73 26.35
N ARG A 35 -39.96 22.58 26.90
CA ARG A 35 -39.58 21.30 26.34
C ARG A 35 -40.26 21.25 24.97
N GLU A 36 -39.49 21.53 23.92
CA GLU A 36 -39.94 21.24 22.58
C GLU A 36 -40.19 19.74 22.51
N THR A 37 -41.47 19.36 22.53
CA THR A 37 -41.93 18.03 22.20
C THR A 37 -41.58 17.78 20.74
N ALA A 38 -40.39 17.22 20.52
CA ALA A 38 -39.99 16.69 19.22
C ALA A 38 -40.86 15.45 18.93
N GLY A 39 -41.89 15.64 18.11
CA GLY A 39 -42.63 14.54 17.52
C GLY A 39 -41.80 13.91 16.41
N PHE A 40 -41.70 12.57 16.40
CA PHE A 40 -41.12 11.83 15.27
C PHE A 40 -41.91 12.16 14.00
N THR A 41 -41.27 12.82 13.04
CA THR A 41 -41.93 13.11 11.78
C THR A 41 -41.87 11.88 10.88
N LEU A 42 -42.92 11.62 10.11
CA LEU A 42 -42.90 10.58 9.06
C LEU A 42 -41.74 10.80 8.08
N LEU A 43 -41.41 12.07 7.83
CA LEU A 43 -40.30 12.50 6.99
C LEU A 43 -38.95 11.96 7.51
N GLU A 44 -38.74 11.97 8.83
CA GLU A 44 -37.48 11.53 9.44
C GLU A 44 -37.20 10.05 9.20
N VAL A 45 -38.23 9.20 9.33
CA VAL A 45 -38.09 7.75 9.05
C VAL A 45 -37.79 7.50 7.58
N ILE A 46 -38.46 8.24 6.68
CA ILE A 46 -38.24 8.13 5.24
C ILE A 46 -36.82 8.57 4.87
N VAL A 47 -36.36 9.71 5.40
CA VAL A 47 -35.00 10.23 5.16
C VAL A 47 -33.95 9.30 5.76
N ALA A 48 -34.13 8.83 6.99
CA ALA A 48 -33.20 7.91 7.64
C ALA A 48 -33.06 6.60 6.85
N THR A 49 -34.18 6.04 6.40
CA THR A 49 -34.18 4.82 5.58
C THR A 49 -33.53 5.07 4.21
N ALA A 50 -33.79 6.23 3.60
CA ALA A 50 -33.14 6.61 2.34
C ALA A 50 -31.62 6.76 2.49
N LEU A 51 -31.16 7.43 3.55
CA LEU A 51 -29.72 7.58 3.86
C LEU A 51 -29.08 6.22 4.17
N MET A 52 -29.77 5.36 4.91
CA MET A 52 -29.30 3.99 5.17
C MET A 52 -29.16 3.20 3.87
N GLY A 53 -30.13 3.30 2.96
CA GLY A 53 -30.07 2.67 1.64
C GLY A 53 -28.85 3.13 0.83
N ILE A 54 -28.61 4.45 0.77
CA ILE A 54 -27.44 5.03 0.10
C ILE A 54 -26.14 4.52 0.74
N ALA A 55 -26.06 4.50 2.08
CA ALA A 55 -24.88 4.02 2.80
C ALA A 55 -24.57 2.55 2.47
N VAL A 56 -25.59 1.68 2.48
CA VAL A 56 -25.45 0.26 2.16
C VAL A 56 -24.98 0.07 0.72
N VAL A 57 -25.59 0.76 -0.26
CA VAL A 57 -25.15 0.69 -1.66
C VAL A 57 -23.70 1.16 -1.82
N GLY A 58 -23.31 2.21 -1.10
CA GLY A 58 -21.91 2.68 -1.06
C GLY A 58 -20.96 1.61 -0.52
N LEU A 59 -21.31 0.95 0.58
CA LEU A 59 -20.52 -0.13 1.17
C LEU A 59 -20.38 -1.34 0.23
N LEU A 60 -21.47 -1.79 -0.38
CA LEU A 60 -21.41 -2.89 -1.35
C LEU A 60 -20.50 -2.54 -2.53
N SER A 61 -20.58 -1.30 -3.02
CA SER A 61 -19.74 -0.82 -4.12
C SER A 61 -18.25 -0.88 -3.78
N LEU A 62 -17.87 -0.52 -2.55
CA LEU A 62 -16.49 -0.63 -2.06
C LEU A 62 -16.01 -2.08 -1.97
N VAL A 63 -16.88 -3.00 -1.52
CA VAL A 63 -16.57 -4.44 -1.46
C VAL A 63 -16.37 -4.99 -2.87
N SER A 64 -17.25 -4.67 -3.82
CA SER A 64 -17.13 -5.08 -5.21
C SER A 64 -15.81 -4.58 -5.84
N GLN A 65 -15.45 -3.32 -5.58
CA GLN A 65 -14.20 -2.75 -6.05
C GLN A 65 -12.98 -3.45 -5.45
N SER A 66 -13.00 -3.74 -4.15
CA SER A 66 -11.93 -4.45 -3.46
C SER A 66 -11.72 -5.85 -4.04
N LEU A 67 -12.81 -6.58 -4.30
CA LEU A 67 -12.75 -7.92 -4.90
C LEU A 67 -12.17 -7.88 -6.33
N GLY A 68 -12.58 -6.89 -7.14
CA GLY A 68 -12.03 -6.67 -8.47
C GLY A 68 -10.53 -6.38 -8.44
N ASN A 69 -10.09 -5.51 -7.52
CA ASN A 69 -8.67 -5.22 -7.34
C ASN A 69 -7.88 -6.45 -6.91
N ALA A 70 -8.39 -7.23 -5.96
CA ALA A 70 -7.74 -8.46 -5.51
C ALA A 70 -7.61 -9.49 -6.64
N ALA A 71 -8.62 -9.62 -7.50
CA ALA A 71 -8.53 -10.47 -8.68
C ALA A 71 -7.43 -10.02 -9.65
N ARG A 72 -7.30 -8.71 -9.87
CA ARG A 72 -6.25 -8.12 -10.70
C ARG A 72 -4.87 -8.39 -10.13
N VAL A 73 -4.66 -8.18 -8.83
CA VAL A 73 -3.38 -8.47 -8.15
C VAL A 73 -2.97 -9.94 -8.33
N ARG A 74 -3.91 -10.88 -8.12
CA ARG A 74 -3.64 -12.31 -8.33
C ARG A 74 -3.18 -12.64 -9.76
N GLN A 75 -3.69 -11.94 -10.78
CA GLN A 75 -3.24 -12.14 -12.15
C GLN A 75 -1.79 -11.68 -12.35
N TYR A 76 -1.40 -10.53 -11.77
CA TYR A 76 -0.01 -10.07 -11.81
C TYR A 76 0.93 -11.01 -11.05
N ASP A 77 0.53 -11.50 -9.87
CA ASP A 77 1.33 -12.45 -9.10
C ASP A 77 1.56 -13.75 -9.87
N ARG A 78 0.51 -14.26 -10.54
CA ARG A 78 0.63 -15.45 -11.39
C ARG A 78 1.60 -15.20 -12.55
N ALA A 79 1.49 -14.07 -13.24
CA ALA A 79 2.39 -13.72 -14.34
C ALA A 79 3.84 -13.54 -13.87
N ALA A 80 4.06 -12.92 -12.71
CA ALA A 80 5.38 -12.76 -12.11
C ALA A 80 5.99 -14.11 -11.71
N MET A 81 5.20 -15.02 -11.16
CA MET A 81 5.64 -16.39 -10.85
C MET A 81 6.01 -17.17 -12.11
N GLN A 82 5.22 -17.05 -13.19
CA GLN A 82 5.56 -17.64 -14.48
C GLN A 82 6.86 -17.05 -15.05
N ALA A 83 7.02 -15.72 -14.98
CA ALA A 83 8.25 -15.05 -15.41
C ALA A 83 9.47 -15.53 -14.62
N LYS A 84 9.33 -15.68 -13.30
CA LYS A 84 10.41 -16.19 -12.44
C LYS A 84 10.82 -17.60 -12.83
N THR A 85 9.86 -18.53 -12.88
CA THR A 85 10.13 -19.92 -13.27
C THR A 85 10.74 -20.00 -14.68
N GLN A 86 10.27 -19.20 -15.62
CA GLN A 86 10.80 -19.18 -16.97
C GLN A 86 12.22 -18.60 -17.03
N MET A 87 12.50 -17.54 -16.27
CA MET A 87 13.86 -17.00 -16.15
C MET A 87 14.83 -18.02 -15.56
N ASP A 88 14.42 -18.71 -14.48
CA ASP A 88 15.26 -19.73 -13.85
C ASP A 88 15.58 -20.87 -14.85
N ALA A 89 14.62 -21.26 -15.69
CA ALA A 89 14.84 -22.21 -16.78
C ALA A 89 15.83 -21.68 -17.84
N LEU A 90 15.67 -20.43 -18.28
CA LEU A 90 16.57 -19.80 -19.25
C LEU A 90 17.99 -19.65 -18.72
N LEU A 91 18.15 -19.25 -17.45
CA LEU A 91 19.45 -19.08 -16.82
C LEU A 91 20.17 -20.43 -16.61
N THR A 92 19.44 -21.53 -16.47
CA THR A 92 20.02 -22.88 -16.27
C THR A 92 20.29 -23.61 -17.59
N MET A 93 19.80 -23.11 -18.73
CA MET A 93 19.98 -23.72 -20.05
C MET A 93 21.48 -23.82 -20.45
N GLU A 94 21.91 -24.99 -20.90
CA GLU A 94 23.26 -25.22 -21.42
C GLU A 94 23.19 -26.00 -22.74
N PRO A 95 23.72 -25.47 -23.86
CA PRO A 95 24.37 -24.17 -24.00
C PRO A 95 23.37 -23.01 -23.97
N LEU A 96 23.79 -21.85 -23.47
CA LEU A 96 23.00 -20.61 -23.55
C LEU A 96 23.15 -20.01 -24.95
N PRO A 97 22.08 -19.88 -25.77
CA PRO A 97 22.17 -19.36 -27.13
C PRO A 97 22.31 -17.84 -27.12
N VAL A 98 23.56 -17.37 -27.05
CA VAL A 98 23.88 -15.93 -26.99
C VAL A 98 23.66 -15.28 -28.36
N GLY A 99 22.95 -14.14 -28.35
CA GLY A 99 22.57 -13.40 -29.55
C GLY A 99 21.24 -13.85 -30.16
N GLU A 100 20.57 -14.83 -29.56
CA GLU A 100 19.30 -15.35 -30.06
C GLU A 100 18.10 -14.81 -29.27
N ARG A 101 16.97 -14.81 -29.96
CA ARG A 101 15.66 -14.51 -29.38
C ARG A 101 14.89 -15.81 -29.26
N LEU A 102 14.49 -16.13 -28.03
CA LEU A 102 13.68 -17.29 -27.71
C LEU A 102 12.25 -16.84 -27.41
N GLY A 103 11.28 -17.71 -27.62
CA GLY A 103 9.91 -17.41 -27.27
C GLY A 103 9.04 -18.66 -27.27
N GLY A 104 7.88 -18.53 -26.64
CA GLY A 104 6.90 -19.61 -26.56
C GLY A 104 5.59 -19.14 -25.94
N GLU A 105 4.59 -20.01 -25.98
CA GLU A 105 3.31 -19.81 -25.32
C GLU A 105 3.20 -20.73 -24.11
N PHE A 106 2.52 -20.28 -23.07
CA PHE A 106 2.21 -21.12 -21.91
C PHE A 106 0.86 -21.82 -22.07
N ASP A 107 -0.18 -21.07 -22.44
CA ASP A 107 -1.57 -21.56 -22.48
C ASP A 107 -2.43 -20.86 -23.54
N GLY A 108 -1.81 -20.30 -24.60
CA GLY A 108 -2.48 -19.58 -25.70
C GLY A 108 -3.05 -18.20 -25.32
N THR A 109 -3.25 -17.93 -24.03
CA THR A 109 -3.64 -16.59 -23.51
C THR A 109 -2.48 -15.85 -22.87
N SER A 110 -1.39 -16.56 -22.62
CA SER A 110 -0.13 -16.05 -22.11
C SER A 110 1.06 -16.69 -22.81
N GLY A 111 2.16 -15.95 -22.85
CA GLY A 111 3.40 -16.40 -23.45
C GLY A 111 4.58 -15.56 -23.03
N TRP A 112 5.73 -15.84 -23.61
CA TRP A 112 6.98 -15.20 -23.25
C TRP A 112 7.89 -15.02 -24.46
N GLU A 113 8.76 -14.03 -24.36
CA GLU A 113 9.81 -13.70 -25.33
C GLU A 113 11.06 -13.34 -24.53
N ALA A 114 12.19 -13.93 -24.86
CA ALA A 114 13.46 -13.67 -24.21
C ALA A 114 14.51 -13.26 -25.25
N LEU A 115 15.31 -12.26 -24.91
CA LEU A 115 16.45 -11.81 -25.69
C LEU A 115 17.72 -12.05 -24.88
N ILE A 116 18.65 -12.83 -25.45
CA ILE A 116 19.90 -13.18 -24.80
C ILE A 116 21.02 -12.40 -25.51
N GLU A 117 21.63 -11.45 -24.81
CA GLU A 117 22.55 -10.49 -25.39
C GLU A 117 23.84 -10.37 -24.55
N PRO A 118 25.04 -10.31 -25.18
CA PRO A 118 26.26 -10.01 -24.46
C PRO A 118 26.16 -8.64 -23.79
N TRP A 119 26.45 -8.56 -22.49
CA TRP A 119 26.43 -7.31 -21.74
C TRP A 119 27.84 -6.76 -21.51
N GLU A 120 28.77 -7.62 -21.10
CA GLU A 120 30.15 -7.22 -20.85
C GLU A 120 31.10 -8.29 -21.42
N VAL A 121 31.79 -7.91 -22.49
CA VAL A 121 32.85 -8.72 -23.12
C VAL A 121 34.18 -8.15 -22.65
N PRO A 122 35.00 -8.91 -21.88
CA PRO A 122 36.32 -8.43 -21.47
C PRO A 122 37.15 -8.02 -22.69
N GLY A 123 37.84 -6.88 -22.59
CA GLY A 123 38.75 -6.41 -23.64
C GLY A 123 39.78 -7.49 -23.98
N GLY A 124 39.76 -7.97 -25.22
CA GLY A 124 40.47 -9.17 -25.65
C GLY A 124 39.64 -10.41 -25.36
N ALA A 125 38.68 -10.70 -26.23
CA ALA A 125 37.87 -11.92 -26.26
C ALA A 125 38.75 -13.14 -26.52
N GLN A 126 39.52 -13.52 -25.51
CA GLN A 126 40.37 -14.70 -25.51
C GLN A 126 39.50 -15.91 -25.17
N VAL A 127 39.80 -17.04 -25.80
CA VAL A 127 39.16 -18.32 -25.49
C VAL A 127 39.39 -18.64 -24.02
N GLY A 128 38.32 -19.02 -23.31
CA GLY A 128 38.35 -19.26 -21.86
C GLY A 128 38.10 -18.02 -21.01
N ALA A 129 38.05 -16.81 -21.57
CA ALA A 129 37.58 -15.63 -20.86
C ALA A 129 36.08 -15.74 -20.53
N SER A 130 35.67 -15.17 -19.40
CA SER A 130 34.27 -15.13 -19.01
C SER A 130 33.61 -13.83 -19.46
N MET A 131 32.50 -13.91 -20.17
CA MET A 131 31.65 -12.77 -20.50
C MET A 131 30.38 -12.78 -19.64
N LEU A 132 29.83 -11.59 -19.40
CA LEU A 132 28.52 -11.45 -18.79
C LEU A 132 27.47 -11.36 -19.89
N VAL A 133 26.46 -12.22 -19.82
CA VAL A 133 25.32 -12.24 -20.74
C VAL A 133 24.09 -11.77 -19.98
N ARG A 134 23.31 -10.89 -20.60
CA ARG A 134 22.00 -10.45 -20.12
C ARG A 134 20.92 -11.27 -20.81
N VAL A 135 19.96 -11.74 -20.01
CA VAL A 135 18.74 -12.41 -20.47
C VAL A 135 17.58 -11.47 -20.14
N ALA A 136 17.03 -10.81 -21.15
CA ALA A 136 15.87 -9.93 -21.01
C ALA A 136 14.61 -10.72 -21.34
N LEU A 137 13.82 -11.05 -20.33
CA LEU A 137 12.57 -11.81 -20.45
C LEU A 137 11.36 -10.87 -20.41
N THR A 138 10.44 -11.03 -21.35
CA THR A 138 9.13 -10.39 -21.36
C THR A 138 8.05 -11.46 -21.35
N VAL A 139 7.28 -11.52 -20.27
CA VAL A 139 6.07 -12.35 -20.20
C VAL A 139 4.86 -11.49 -20.50
N TRP A 140 3.95 -12.02 -21.31
CA TRP A 140 2.71 -11.35 -21.67
C TRP A 140 1.50 -12.24 -21.37
N TRP A 141 0.39 -11.60 -21.03
CA TRP A 141 -0.89 -12.28 -20.83
C TRP A 141 -2.04 -11.37 -21.28
N ARG A 142 -3.21 -11.97 -21.55
CA ARG A 142 -4.43 -11.21 -21.82
C ARG A 142 -5.27 -11.09 -20.55
N ALA A 143 -5.61 -9.86 -20.18
CA ALA A 143 -6.53 -9.54 -19.09
C ALA A 143 -7.47 -8.43 -19.57
N ASP A 144 -8.78 -8.59 -19.34
CA ASP A 144 -9.80 -7.60 -19.73
C ASP A 144 -9.75 -7.20 -21.22
N GLY A 145 -9.45 -8.17 -22.09
CA GLY A 145 -9.30 -7.94 -23.54
C GLY A 145 -8.04 -7.17 -23.95
N GLN A 146 -7.19 -6.78 -23.00
CA GLN A 146 -5.93 -6.07 -23.25
C GLN A 146 -4.73 -6.98 -23.03
N ARG A 147 -3.67 -6.81 -23.82
CA ARG A 147 -2.39 -7.48 -23.58
C ARG A 147 -1.63 -6.71 -22.51
N LYS A 148 -1.27 -7.40 -21.44
CA LYS A 148 -0.41 -6.91 -20.36
C LYS A 148 0.94 -7.62 -20.43
N THR A 149 1.97 -6.97 -19.91
CA THR A 149 3.33 -7.49 -19.93
C THR A 149 4.02 -7.27 -18.60
N VAL A 150 4.96 -8.15 -18.28
CA VAL A 150 5.91 -8.02 -17.19
C VAL A 150 7.29 -8.36 -17.74
N THR A 151 8.28 -7.53 -17.43
CA THR A 151 9.66 -7.71 -17.88
C THR A 151 10.55 -8.08 -16.72
N MET A 152 11.56 -8.92 -16.97
CA MET A 152 12.55 -9.30 -15.97
C MET A 152 13.91 -9.47 -16.64
N ASP A 153 14.95 -8.96 -16.00
CA ASP A 153 16.32 -9.08 -16.47
C ASP A 153 17.11 -10.04 -15.58
N GLY A 154 17.81 -10.98 -16.20
CA GLY A 154 18.76 -11.88 -15.54
C GLY A 154 20.16 -11.71 -16.12
N TYR A 155 21.19 -11.94 -15.32
CA TYR A 155 22.58 -11.89 -15.77
C TYR A 155 23.27 -13.22 -15.45
N ARG A 156 23.96 -13.78 -16.43
CA ARG A 156 24.73 -15.02 -16.28
C ARG A 156 26.11 -14.86 -16.85
N ARG A 157 27.10 -15.36 -16.11
CA ARG A 157 28.48 -15.47 -16.58
C ARG A 157 28.63 -16.73 -17.43
N VAL A 158 29.11 -16.57 -18.65
CA VAL A 158 29.37 -17.67 -19.60
C VAL A 158 30.85 -17.63 -19.99
N ARG A 159 31.47 -18.80 -20.16
CA ARG A 159 32.84 -18.88 -20.69
C ARG A 159 32.81 -18.91 -22.22
N ILE A 160 33.67 -18.13 -22.86
CA ILE A 160 33.87 -18.17 -24.31
C ILE A 160 34.52 -19.51 -24.64
N ARG A 161 33.76 -20.42 -25.26
CA ARG A 161 34.27 -21.68 -25.84
C ARG A 161 34.73 -21.44 -27.28
N GLU A 162 35.79 -22.12 -27.69
CA GLU A 162 36.12 -22.29 -29.11
C GLU A 162 34.94 -22.97 -29.81
N ARG A 163 34.52 -22.38 -30.93
CA ARG A 163 33.35 -22.79 -31.71
C ARG A 163 33.71 -23.90 -32.68
#